data_AF-A0A9D3NIL0-F1
#
_entry.id   AF-A0A9D3NIL0-F1
#
_cell.length_a   1.000
_cell.length_b   1.000
_cell.length_c   1.000
_cell.angle_alpha   90.00
_cell.angle_beta   90.00
_cell.angle_gamma   90.00
#
_symmetry.space_group_name_H-M   'P 1'
#
loop_
_entity.id
_entity.type
_entity.pdbx_description
1 polymer ?
#
loop_
_entity_poly.entity_id
_entity_poly.type
_entity_poly.pdbx_seq_one_letter_code
_entity_poly.pdbx_strand_id
1 'polypeptide(L)'
;MDLGNNLINNQINNQINNLITNQINNLINNQINNQINNQINNLINNQINNLINNQINNLINNLINNQINNLINNQINNLINNLINNQINNQINNLINNQINNLINNQINNLINNQINNLINNQINNLINNLINNLINNQINNLINNLINNLINNQINNQINNQINNLINNLINNLINNQINNLINNQINNQINNQINNLINNLINNLINNLINNQINNLINNQINNQINNLINNLINNQINNLINNLINNPDP
;
A
#
# COMPACT_ATOMS: atom_id res chain seq x y z
N MET A 1 152.70 -46.55 -66.93
CA MET A 1 151.97 -45.31 -66.53
C MET A 1 150.55 -45.59 -66.04
N ASP A 2 149.91 -46.69 -66.43
CA ASP A 2 148.49 -46.97 -66.17
C ASP A 2 148.15 -47.47 -64.73
N LEU A 3 149.02 -48.27 -64.11
CA LEU A 3 148.77 -48.80 -62.75
C LEU A 3 148.83 -47.74 -61.63
N GLY A 4 149.74 -46.78 -61.74
CA GLY A 4 149.95 -45.73 -60.74
C GLY A 4 148.78 -44.74 -60.68
N ASN A 5 148.24 -44.36 -61.85
CA ASN A 5 147.06 -43.49 -61.94
C ASN A 5 145.79 -44.17 -61.41
N ASN A 6 145.64 -45.49 -61.63
CA ASN A 6 144.51 -46.24 -61.08
C ASN A 6 144.55 -46.36 -59.55
N LEU A 7 145.72 -46.59 -58.94
CA LEU A 7 145.88 -46.63 -57.48
C LEU A 7 145.57 -45.27 -56.81
N ILE A 8 146.06 -44.18 -57.41
CA ILE A 8 145.81 -42.82 -56.93
C ILE A 8 144.32 -42.46 -57.07
N ASN A 9 143.70 -42.75 -58.22
CA ASN A 9 142.26 -42.53 -58.40
C ASN A 9 141.42 -43.35 -57.42
N ASN A 10 141.83 -44.59 -57.11
CA ASN A 10 141.09 -45.44 -56.16
C ASN A 10 141.23 -44.93 -54.71
N GLN A 11 142.41 -44.43 -54.31
CA GLN A 11 142.60 -43.78 -53.01
C GLN A 11 141.82 -42.48 -52.89
N ILE A 12 141.83 -41.64 -53.92
CA ILE A 12 141.05 -40.38 -53.97
C ILE A 12 139.55 -40.69 -53.90
N ASN A 13 139.05 -41.65 -54.69
CA ASN A 13 137.65 -42.06 -54.65
C ASN A 13 137.26 -42.62 -53.27
N ASN A 14 138.12 -43.40 -52.62
CA ASN A 14 137.87 -43.91 -51.28
C ASN A 14 137.85 -42.78 -50.23
N GLN A 15 138.74 -41.80 -50.32
CA GLN A 15 138.74 -40.65 -49.42
C GLN A 15 137.51 -39.77 -49.62
N ILE A 16 137.13 -39.49 -50.87
CA ILE A 16 135.92 -38.73 -51.23
C ILE A 16 134.68 -39.49 -50.74
N ASN A 17 134.57 -40.79 -51.00
CA ASN A 17 133.47 -41.60 -50.50
C ASN A 17 133.43 -41.61 -48.96
N ASN A 18 134.57 -41.70 -48.28
CA ASN A 18 134.59 -41.67 -46.81
C ASN A 18 134.16 -40.29 -46.25
N LEU A 19 134.63 -39.20 -46.87
CA LEU A 19 134.21 -37.83 -46.54
C LEU A 19 132.70 -37.64 -46.76
N ILE A 20 132.18 -38.00 -47.92
CA ILE A 20 130.75 -37.85 -48.25
C ILE A 20 129.91 -38.79 -47.37
N THR A 21 130.26 -40.07 -47.33
CA THR A 21 129.39 -41.09 -46.72
C THR A 21 129.43 -41.05 -45.20
N ASN A 22 130.58 -40.75 -44.59
CA ASN A 22 130.72 -40.79 -43.13
C ASN A 22 130.74 -39.42 -42.48
N GLN A 23 131.30 -38.38 -43.10
CA GLN A 23 131.31 -37.06 -42.47
C GLN A 23 130.07 -36.27 -42.85
N ILE A 24 129.74 -36.15 -44.14
CA ILE A 24 128.59 -35.36 -44.58
C ILE A 24 127.28 -36.01 -44.14
N ASN A 25 127.07 -37.31 -44.37
CA ASN A 25 125.83 -37.96 -43.90
C ASN A 25 125.67 -37.92 -42.38
N ASN A 26 126.76 -38.02 -41.62
CA ASN A 26 126.70 -37.97 -40.16
C ASN A 26 126.42 -36.53 -39.66
N LEU A 27 127.00 -35.52 -40.30
CA LEU A 27 126.66 -34.11 -40.07
C LEU A 27 125.17 -33.87 -40.35
N ILE A 28 124.67 -34.30 -41.51
CA ILE A 28 123.27 -34.12 -41.91
C ILE A 28 122.33 -34.89 -40.97
N ASN A 29 122.55 -36.19 -40.79
CA ASN A 29 121.61 -37.03 -40.02
C ASN A 29 121.68 -36.80 -38.52
N ASN A 30 122.87 -36.60 -37.94
CA ASN A 30 122.98 -36.51 -36.49
C ASN A 30 123.01 -35.08 -35.96
N GLN A 31 123.53 -34.11 -36.71
CA GLN A 31 123.57 -32.74 -36.20
C GLN A 31 122.39 -31.94 -36.73
N ILE A 32 122.19 -31.90 -38.05
CA ILE A 32 121.14 -31.08 -38.66
C ILE A 32 119.75 -31.65 -38.30
N ASN A 33 119.48 -32.93 -38.56
CA ASN A 33 118.15 -33.49 -38.24
C ASN A 33 117.84 -33.48 -36.74
N ASN A 34 118.81 -33.73 -35.85
CA ASN A 34 118.55 -33.63 -34.40
C ASN A 34 118.32 -32.19 -33.95
N GLN A 35 119.08 -31.21 -34.47
CA GLN A 35 118.84 -29.80 -34.15
C GLN A 35 117.46 -29.36 -34.64
N ILE A 36 117.09 -29.72 -35.87
CA ILE A 36 115.77 -29.42 -36.43
C ILE A 36 114.67 -30.09 -35.60
N ASN A 37 114.78 -31.39 -35.32
CA ASN A 37 113.78 -32.11 -34.51
C ASN A 37 113.67 -31.54 -33.10
N ASN A 38 114.79 -31.22 -32.44
CA ASN A 38 114.76 -30.61 -31.10
C ASN A 38 114.15 -29.21 -31.14
N GLN A 39 114.49 -28.38 -32.12
CA GLN A 39 113.90 -27.05 -32.25
C GLN A 39 112.40 -27.13 -32.52
N ILE A 40 111.96 -27.99 -33.45
CA ILE A 40 110.55 -28.19 -33.77
C ILE A 40 109.79 -28.74 -32.55
N ASN A 41 110.30 -29.78 -31.89
CA ASN A 41 109.67 -30.33 -30.70
C ASN A 41 109.57 -29.29 -29.57
N ASN A 42 110.61 -28.47 -29.39
CA ASN A 42 110.60 -27.45 -28.34
C ASN A 42 109.61 -26.32 -28.69
N LEU A 43 109.53 -25.90 -29.95
CA LEU A 43 108.55 -24.93 -30.42
C LEU A 43 107.12 -25.44 -30.21
N ILE A 44 106.84 -26.67 -30.66
CA ILE A 44 105.51 -27.28 -30.56
C ILE A 44 105.14 -27.51 -29.09
N ASN A 45 105.98 -28.22 -28.33
CA ASN A 45 105.61 -28.65 -26.99
C ASN A 45 105.67 -27.52 -25.96
N ASN A 46 106.60 -26.58 -26.05
CA ASN A 46 106.75 -25.55 -25.03
C ASN A 46 106.14 -24.22 -25.42
N GLN A 47 106.10 -23.86 -26.70
CA GLN A 47 105.49 -22.58 -27.09
C GLN A 47 104.03 -22.77 -27.49
N ILE A 48 103.75 -23.68 -28.43
CA ILE A 48 102.38 -23.86 -28.94
C ILE A 48 101.46 -24.44 -27.87
N ASN A 49 101.83 -25.55 -27.22
CA ASN A 49 100.96 -26.12 -26.18
C ASN A 49 100.76 -25.17 -25.00
N ASN A 50 101.77 -24.36 -24.66
CA ASN A 50 101.67 -23.41 -23.56
C ASN A 50 100.78 -22.21 -23.95
N LEU A 51 100.87 -21.73 -25.18
CA LEU A 51 99.94 -20.74 -25.73
C LEU A 51 98.49 -21.25 -25.69
N ILE A 52 98.25 -22.47 -26.17
CA ILE A 52 96.93 -23.08 -26.20
C ILE A 52 96.39 -23.29 -24.78
N ASN A 53 97.15 -23.99 -23.93
CA ASN A 53 96.66 -24.39 -22.62
C ASN A 53 96.55 -23.22 -21.64
N ASN A 54 97.49 -22.28 -21.65
CA ASN A 54 97.50 -21.22 -20.64
C ASN A 54 96.88 -19.91 -21.12
N GLN A 55 96.97 -19.57 -22.41
CA GLN A 55 96.39 -18.30 -22.88
C GLN A 55 95.01 -18.51 -23.45
N ILE A 56 94.85 -19.43 -24.39
CA ILE A 56 93.56 -19.64 -25.06
C ILE A 56 92.53 -20.22 -24.09
N ASN A 57 92.85 -21.30 -23.36
CA ASN A 57 91.86 -21.87 -22.43
C ASN A 57 91.52 -20.92 -21.28
N ASN A 58 92.48 -20.16 -20.75
CA ASN A 58 92.15 -19.16 -19.72
C ASN A 58 91.28 -18.04 -20.28
N LEU A 59 91.55 -17.55 -21.49
CA LEU A 59 90.71 -16.53 -22.11
C LEU A 59 89.28 -17.05 -22.31
N ILE A 60 89.13 -18.27 -22.82
CA ILE A 60 87.83 -18.93 -23.01
C ILE A 60 87.11 -19.09 -21.67
N ASN A 61 87.78 -19.63 -20.64
CA ASN A 61 87.18 -19.78 -19.31
C ASN A 61 86.76 -18.44 -18.72
N ASN A 62 87.56 -17.39 -18.89
CA ASN A 62 87.25 -16.07 -18.36
C ASN A 62 86.06 -15.44 -19.09
N LEU A 63 86.00 -15.55 -20.42
CA LEU A 63 84.86 -15.10 -21.21
C LEU A 63 83.57 -15.85 -20.82
N ILE A 64 83.62 -17.17 -20.74
CA ILE A 64 82.45 -17.98 -20.39
C ILE A 64 82.01 -17.69 -18.95
N ASN A 65 82.91 -17.80 -17.98
CA ASN A 65 82.52 -17.66 -16.57
C ASN A 65 82.17 -16.24 -16.17
N ASN A 66 82.88 -15.22 -16.66
CA ASN A 66 82.65 -13.86 -16.20
C ASN A 66 81.72 -13.05 -17.11
N GLN A 67 81.68 -13.31 -18.41
CA GLN A 67 80.76 -12.56 -19.27
C GLN A 67 79.43 -13.30 -19.39
N ILE A 68 79.44 -14.58 -19.77
CA ILE A 68 78.18 -15.31 -20.01
C ILE A 68 77.40 -15.51 -18.72
N ASN A 69 78.02 -16.05 -17.65
CA ASN A 69 77.26 -16.26 -16.41
C ASN A 69 76.78 -14.94 -15.80
N ASN A 70 77.55 -13.86 -15.93
CA ASN A 70 77.18 -12.58 -15.35
C ASN A 70 76.06 -11.90 -16.18
N LEU A 71 76.09 -12.05 -17.50
CA LEU A 71 74.99 -11.64 -18.39
C LEU A 71 73.70 -12.43 -18.05
N ILE A 72 73.79 -13.75 -17.94
CA ILE A 72 72.64 -14.60 -17.59
C ILE A 72 72.12 -14.25 -16.19
N ASN A 73 72.97 -14.31 -15.16
CA ASN A 73 72.52 -14.14 -13.79
C ASN A 73 72.05 -12.74 -13.48
N ASN A 74 72.69 -11.69 -13.99
CA ASN A 74 72.28 -10.33 -13.65
C ASN A 74 71.25 -9.78 -14.62
N GLN A 75 71.43 -9.93 -15.93
CA GLN A 75 70.52 -9.29 -16.87
C GLN A 75 69.25 -10.11 -17.04
N ILE A 76 69.36 -11.42 -17.26
CA ILE A 76 68.16 -12.25 -17.49
C ILE A 76 67.34 -12.37 -16.20
N ASN A 77 67.96 -12.67 -15.05
CA ASN A 77 67.17 -12.77 -13.82
C ASN A 77 66.59 -11.41 -13.38
N ASN A 78 67.29 -10.29 -13.54
CA ASN A 78 66.67 -8.99 -13.25
C ASN A 78 65.56 -8.65 -14.23
N LEU A 79 65.71 -8.97 -15.52
CA LEU A 79 64.68 -8.75 -16.51
C LEU A 79 63.44 -9.58 -16.18
N ILE A 80 63.62 -10.87 -15.86
CA ILE A 80 62.55 -11.77 -15.43
C ILE A 80 61.90 -11.26 -14.15
N ASN A 81 62.67 -10.96 -13.09
CA ASN A 81 62.12 -10.48 -11.84
C ASN A 81 61.38 -9.16 -12.01
N ASN A 82 61.94 -8.19 -12.74
CA ASN A 82 61.27 -6.91 -12.95
C ASN A 82 60.02 -7.06 -13.81
N LEU A 83 60.08 -7.81 -14.91
CA LEU A 83 58.90 -8.00 -15.76
C LEU A 83 57.81 -8.77 -15.01
N ILE A 84 58.14 -9.91 -14.44
CA ILE A 84 57.17 -10.76 -13.75
C ILE A 84 56.62 -10.04 -12.52
N ASN A 85 57.46 -9.57 -11.60
CA ASN A 85 56.93 -8.94 -10.38
C ASN A 85 56.21 -7.62 -10.67
N ASN A 86 56.73 -6.73 -11.51
CA ASN A 86 56.02 -5.47 -11.76
C ASN A 86 54.78 -5.68 -12.62
N GLN A 87 54.85 -6.46 -13.70
CA GLN A 87 53.65 -6.61 -14.54
C GLN A 87 52.59 -7.40 -13.82
N ILE A 88 52.93 -8.51 -13.15
CA ILE A 88 51.93 -9.31 -12.44
C ILE A 88 51.37 -8.55 -11.25
N ASN A 89 52.21 -7.97 -10.38
CA ASN A 89 51.67 -7.22 -9.23
C ASN A 89 50.88 -5.99 -9.67
N ASN A 90 51.34 -5.23 -10.66
CA ASN A 90 50.57 -4.07 -11.11
C ASN A 90 49.27 -4.51 -11.78
N GLN A 91 49.27 -5.52 -12.65
CA GLN A 91 48.05 -5.98 -13.30
C GLN A 91 47.06 -6.55 -12.29
N ILE A 92 47.51 -7.41 -11.37
CA ILE A 92 46.64 -7.99 -10.33
C ILE A 92 46.11 -6.89 -9.41
N ASN A 93 46.96 -5.98 -8.93
CA ASN A 93 46.51 -4.87 -8.09
C ASN A 93 45.55 -3.96 -8.83
N ASN A 94 45.76 -3.67 -10.11
CA ASN A 94 44.83 -2.86 -10.89
C ASN A 94 43.49 -3.58 -11.09
N LEU A 95 43.52 -4.88 -11.38
CA LEU A 95 42.31 -5.69 -11.57
C LEU A 95 41.49 -5.73 -10.27
N ILE A 96 42.13 -5.98 -9.14
CA ILE A 96 41.47 -6.05 -7.83
C ILE A 96 41.00 -4.65 -7.40
N ASN A 97 41.91 -3.67 -7.32
CA ASN A 97 41.58 -2.37 -6.74
C ASN A 97 40.69 -1.53 -7.63
N ASN A 98 40.85 -1.59 -8.95
CA ASN A 98 40.00 -0.82 -9.84
C ASN A 98 38.79 -1.65 -10.23
N GLN A 99 38.95 -2.80 -10.89
CA GLN A 99 37.76 -3.46 -11.46
C GLN A 99 36.85 -4.06 -10.40
N ILE A 100 37.39 -4.85 -9.46
CA ILE A 100 36.57 -5.53 -8.45
C ILE A 100 35.95 -4.52 -7.48
N ASN A 101 36.73 -3.59 -6.93
CA ASN A 101 36.16 -2.59 -6.02
C ASN A 101 35.14 -1.68 -6.71
N ASN A 102 35.34 -1.26 -7.97
CA ASN A 102 34.31 -0.46 -8.66
C ASN A 102 33.05 -1.28 -8.92
N LEU A 103 33.18 -2.58 -9.25
CA LEU A 103 32.04 -3.46 -9.43
C LEU A 103 31.23 -3.57 -8.13
N ILE A 104 31.90 -3.83 -7.01
CA ILE A 104 31.26 -3.92 -5.70
C ILE A 104 30.65 -2.57 -5.29
N ASN A 105 31.45 -1.51 -5.29
CA ASN A 105 30.99 -0.23 -4.76
C ASN A 105 29.94 0.44 -5.63
N ASN A 106 30.05 0.38 -6.97
CA ASN A 106 29.08 1.05 -7.82
C ASN A 106 27.91 0.15 -8.17
N GLN A 107 28.15 -1.09 -8.60
CA GLN A 107 27.05 -1.92 -9.09
C GLN A 107 26.26 -2.52 -7.94
N ILE A 108 26.93 -3.11 -6.95
CA ILE A 108 26.21 -3.76 -5.84
C ILE A 108 25.55 -2.70 -4.96
N ASN A 109 26.24 -1.63 -4.56
CA ASN A 109 25.59 -0.60 -3.74
C ASN A 109 24.49 0.14 -4.50
N ASN A 110 24.62 0.43 -5.80
CA ASN A 110 23.50 1.02 -6.54
C ASN A 110 22.33 0.05 -6.67
N LEU A 111 22.59 -1.25 -6.91
CA LEU A 111 21.54 -2.25 -6.99
C LEU A 111 20.78 -2.31 -5.65
N ILE A 112 21.51 -2.44 -4.54
CA ILE A 112 20.93 -2.48 -3.19
C ILE A 112 20.18 -1.18 -2.89
N ASN A 113 20.84 -0.02 -2.97
CA ASN A 113 20.21 1.24 -2.62
C ASN A 113 19.02 1.56 -3.53
N ASN A 114 19.15 1.46 -4.85
CA ASN A 114 18.06 1.84 -5.73
C ASN A 114 16.94 0.81 -5.70
N GLN A 115 17.22 -0.49 -5.77
CA GLN A 115 16.15 -1.49 -5.81
C GLN A 115 15.46 -1.63 -4.46
N ILE A 116 16.22 -1.73 -3.35
CA ILE A 116 15.61 -1.90 -2.03
C ILE A 116 14.90 -0.61 -1.60
N ASN A 117 15.50 0.57 -1.78
CA ASN A 117 14.80 1.81 -1.41
C ASN A 117 13.58 2.06 -2.31
N ASN A 118 13.63 1.76 -3.62
CA ASN A 118 12.40 1.87 -4.42
C ASN A 118 11.33 0.88 -3.97
N LEU A 119 11.71 -0.37 -3.70
CA LEU A 119 10.75 -1.39 -3.29
C LEU A 119 10.07 -0.98 -1.98
N ILE A 120 10.86 -0.57 -0.99
CA ILE A 120 10.35 -0.14 0.33
C ILE A 120 9.57 1.17 0.19
N ASN A 121 10.20 2.23 -0.33
CA ASN A 121 9.57 3.55 -0.29
C ASN A 121 8.40 3.69 -1.26
N ASN A 122 8.48 3.12 -2.46
CA ASN A 122 7.40 3.29 -3.43
C ASN A 122 6.37 2.19 -3.32
N GLN A 123 6.77 0.91 -3.29
CA GLN A 123 5.78 -0.17 -3.33
C GLN A 123 5.12 -0.37 -1.97
N ILE A 124 5.89 -0.46 -0.88
CA ILE A 124 5.30 -0.71 0.45
C ILE A 124 4.50 0.51 0.91
N ASN A 125 5.04 1.74 0.80
CA ASN A 125 4.26 2.91 1.25
C ASN A 125 3.03 3.15 0.37
N ASN A 126 3.09 2.95 -0.95
CA ASN A 126 1.87 3.04 -1.76
C ASN A 126 0.87 1.95 -1.43
N LEU A 127 1.32 0.72 -1.17
CA LEU A 127 0.43 -0.36 -0.77
C LEU A 127 -0.25 -0.03 0.57
N ILE A 128 0.52 0.42 1.56
CA ILE A 128 0.01 0.83 2.88
C ILE A 128 -0.96 2.01 2.73
N ASN A 129 -0.55 3.09 2.06
CA ASN A 129 -1.40 4.27 1.91
C ASN A 129 -2.67 3.94 1.13
N ASN A 130 -2.58 3.19 0.04
CA ASN A 130 -3.77 2.82 -0.73
C ASN A 130 -4.67 1.87 0.06
N LEU A 131 -4.14 0.82 0.68
CA LEU A 131 -4.96 -0.11 1.46
C LEU A 131 -5.60 0.57 2.65
N ILE A 132 -4.81 1.29 3.47
CA ILE A 132 -5.33 1.96 4.67
C ILE A 132 -6.33 3.05 4.29
N ASN A 133 -6.01 3.91 3.31
CA ASN A 133 -6.95 4.95 2.91
C ASN A 133 -8.22 4.36 2.28
N ASN A 134 -8.14 3.29 1.46
CA ASN A 134 -9.36 2.67 0.94
C ASN A 134 -10.19 2.04 2.04
N LEU A 135 -9.54 1.32 2.96
CA LEU A 135 -10.25 0.60 4.02
C LEU A 135 -10.91 1.58 4.98
N ILE A 136 -10.19 2.62 5.40
CA ILE A 136 -10.76 3.67 6.27
C ILE A 136 -11.80 4.50 5.49
N ASN A 137 -11.44 5.10 4.36
CA ASN A 137 -12.35 6.06 3.72
C ASN A 137 -13.56 5.41 3.07
N ASN A 138 -13.41 4.23 2.46
CA ASN A 138 -14.54 3.61 1.78
C ASN A 138 -15.29 2.65 2.70
N GLN A 139 -14.60 1.75 3.41
CA GLN A 139 -15.34 0.75 4.19
C GLN A 139 -15.88 1.34 5.49
N ILE A 140 -15.06 2.06 6.26
CA ILE A 140 -15.53 2.61 7.55
C ILE A 140 -16.56 3.71 7.31
N ASN A 141 -16.31 4.67 6.41
CA ASN A 141 -17.33 5.71 6.18
C ASN A 141 -18.61 5.17 5.57
N ASN A 142 -18.56 4.18 4.66
CA ASN A 142 -19.80 3.57 4.16
C ASN A 142 -20.52 2.79 5.25
N LEU A 143 -19.79 2.06 6.11
CA LEU A 143 -20.39 1.33 7.22
C LEU A 143 -21.05 2.31 8.20
N ILE A 144 -20.37 3.38 8.58
CA ILE A 144 -20.89 4.43 9.46
C ILE A 144 -22.10 5.11 8.81
N ASN A 145 -22.00 5.58 7.57
CA ASN A 145 -23.10 6.24 6.90
C ASN A 145 -24.31 5.32 6.73
N ASN A 146 -24.11 4.07 6.33
CA ASN A 146 -25.22 3.12 6.19
C ASN A 146 -25.82 2.75 7.53
N LEU A 147 -25.02 2.48 8.56
CA LEU A 147 -25.53 2.16 9.90
C LEU A 147 -26.26 3.34 10.52
N ILE A 148 -25.66 4.53 10.50
CA ILE A 148 -26.26 5.75 11.06
C ILE A 148 -27.52 6.11 10.30
N ASN A 149 -27.48 6.14 8.97
CA ASN A 149 -28.66 6.47 8.18
C ASN A 149 -29.78 5.43 8.35
N ASN A 150 -29.47 4.13 8.39
CA ASN A 150 -30.50 3.13 8.64
C ASN A 150 -31.04 3.20 10.07
N LEU A 151 -30.18 3.36 11.09
CA LEU A 151 -30.62 3.47 12.48
C LEU A 151 -31.51 4.70 12.66
N ILE A 152 -31.05 5.86 12.22
CA ILE A 152 -31.80 7.11 12.35
C ILE A 152 -33.08 7.04 11.52
N ASN A 153 -33.00 6.75 10.21
CA ASN A 153 -34.20 6.79 9.37
C ASN A 153 -35.19 5.68 9.71
N ASN A 154 -34.76 4.44 9.93
CA ASN A 154 -35.71 3.36 10.15
C ASN A 154 -36.14 3.24 11.60
N GLN A 155 -35.26 3.42 12.59
CA GLN A 155 -35.70 3.27 13.98
C GLN A 155 -36.35 4.54 14.48
N ILE A 156 -35.69 5.70 14.33
CA ILE A 156 -36.22 6.94 14.90
C ILE A 156 -37.49 7.36 14.15
N ASN A 157 -37.49 7.41 12.81
CA ASN A 157 -38.71 7.85 12.12
C ASN A 157 -39.86 6.85 12.26
N ASN A 158 -39.62 5.52 12.21
CA ASN A 158 -40.73 4.59 12.42
C ASN A 158 -41.22 4.58 13.87
N GLN A 159 -40.33 4.67 14.87
CA GLN A 159 -40.77 4.75 16.26
C GLN A 159 -41.54 6.04 16.50
N ILE A 160 -41.03 7.19 16.07
CA ILE A 160 -41.71 8.47 16.21
C ILE A 160 -43.05 8.44 15.47
N ASN A 161 -43.08 8.06 14.19
CA ASN A 161 -44.33 8.04 13.43
C ASN A 161 -45.34 7.06 14.02
N ASN A 162 -44.94 5.84 14.38
CA ASN A 162 -45.87 4.86 14.93
C ASN A 162 -46.34 5.24 16.33
N GLN A 163 -45.44 5.72 17.20
CA GLN A 163 -45.81 6.11 18.56
C GLN A 163 -46.65 7.39 18.57
N ILE A 164 -46.28 8.41 17.80
CA ILE A 164 -47.05 9.65 17.70
C ILE A 164 -48.40 9.38 17.04
N ASN A 165 -48.45 8.65 15.92
CA ASN A 165 -49.73 8.35 15.28
C ASN A 165 -50.62 7.48 16.17
N ASN A 166 -50.08 6.49 16.87
CA ASN A 166 -50.87 5.69 17.81
C ASN A 166 -51.33 6.53 19.01
N LEU A 167 -50.48 7.39 19.56
CA LEU A 167 -50.83 8.24 20.69
C LEU A 167 -51.91 9.25 20.29
N ILE A 168 -51.73 9.95 19.16
CA ILE A 168 -52.70 10.91 18.63
C ILE A 168 -54.01 10.20 18.31
N ASN A 169 -53.98 9.10 17.55
CA ASN A 169 -55.20 8.39 17.18
C ASN A 169 -55.92 7.84 18.42
N ASN A 170 -55.21 7.21 19.36
CA ASN A 170 -55.87 6.65 20.54
C ASN A 170 -56.35 7.73 21.51
N LEU A 171 -55.57 8.78 21.76
CA LEU A 171 -55.98 9.85 22.67
C LEU A 171 -57.10 10.69 22.05
N ILE A 172 -56.96 11.14 20.80
CA ILE A 172 -57.98 11.97 20.16
C ILE A 172 -59.26 11.15 19.97
N ASN A 173 -59.17 9.91 19.45
CA ASN A 173 -60.38 9.11 19.28
C ASN A 173 -61.03 8.76 20.62
N ASN A 174 -60.28 8.43 21.68
CA ASN A 174 -60.91 8.18 22.98
C ASN A 174 -61.46 9.45 23.63
N LEU A 175 -60.75 10.57 23.59
CA LEU A 175 -61.24 11.82 24.17
C LEU A 175 -62.50 12.30 23.44
N ILE A 176 -62.46 12.37 22.11
CA ILE A 176 -63.61 12.80 21.32
C ILE A 176 -64.74 11.78 21.42
N ASN A 177 -64.49 10.51 21.09
CA ASN A 177 -65.59 9.55 20.97
C ASN A 177 -66.16 9.12 22.32
N ASN A 178 -65.37 9.10 23.40
CA ASN A 178 -65.91 8.69 24.70
C ASN A 178 -66.31 9.89 25.54
N GLN A 179 -65.45 10.91 25.69
CA GLN A 179 -65.77 12.01 26.60
C GLN A 179 -66.76 12.99 25.99
N ILE A 180 -66.54 13.45 24.76
CA ILE A 180 -67.46 14.41 24.13
C ILE A 180 -68.81 13.75 23.87
N ASN A 181 -68.84 12.54 23.32
CA ASN A 181 -70.13 11.86 23.12
C ASN A 181 -70.83 11.54 24.44
N ASN A 182 -70.13 11.15 25.52
CA ASN A 182 -70.80 11.01 26.83
C ASN A 182 -71.32 12.34 27.35
N LEU A 183 -70.56 13.43 27.21
CA LEU A 183 -70.99 14.74 27.69
C LEU A 183 -72.26 15.19 26.94
N ILE A 184 -72.26 15.07 25.62
CA ILE A 184 -73.42 15.40 24.79
C ILE A 184 -74.61 14.48 25.13
N ASN A 185 -74.40 13.16 25.08
CA ASN A 185 -75.51 12.21 25.22
C ASN A 185 -76.06 12.13 26.64
N ASN A 186 -75.19 12.14 27.66
CA ASN A 186 -75.63 11.91 29.04
C ASN A 186 -75.85 13.20 29.83
N GLN A 187 -75.12 14.28 29.54
CA GLN A 187 -75.30 15.52 30.29
C GLN A 187 -76.25 16.45 29.55
N ILE A 188 -75.94 16.79 28.30
CA ILE A 188 -76.73 17.78 27.56
C ILE A 188 -78.12 17.23 27.26
N ASN A 189 -78.25 16.04 26.67
CA ASN A 189 -79.57 15.51 26.34
C ASN A 189 -80.41 15.23 27.59
N ASN A 190 -79.83 14.73 28.69
CA ASN A 190 -80.59 14.54 29.93
C ASN A 190 -81.00 15.87 30.57
N GLN A 191 -80.12 16.88 30.57
CA GLN A 191 -80.47 18.21 31.09
C GLN A 191 -81.58 18.84 30.25
N ILE A 192 -81.46 18.80 28.92
CA ILE A 192 -82.49 19.29 28.00
C ILE A 192 -83.81 18.54 28.24
N ASN A 193 -83.80 17.21 28.26
CA ASN A 193 -85.01 16.42 28.48
C ASN A 193 -85.64 16.73 29.84
N ASN A 194 -84.85 16.81 30.91
CA ASN A 194 -85.36 17.13 32.24
C ASN A 194 -85.89 18.56 32.34
N GLN A 195 -85.19 19.53 31.76
CA GLN A 195 -85.62 20.94 31.75
C GLN A 195 -86.87 21.13 30.91
N ILE A 196 -86.92 20.58 29.70
CA ILE A 196 -88.09 20.65 28.81
C ILE A 196 -89.26 19.93 29.46
N ASN A 197 -89.08 18.71 29.98
CA ASN A 197 -90.16 17.98 30.65
C ASN A 197 -90.66 18.73 31.88
N ASN A 198 -89.78 19.30 32.70
CA ASN A 198 -90.20 20.11 33.86
C ASN A 198 -90.89 21.40 33.43
N LEU A 199 -90.41 22.07 32.38
CA LEU A 199 -91.01 23.31 31.89
C LEU A 199 -92.39 23.04 31.31
N ILE A 200 -92.52 22.03 30.45
CA ILE A 200 -93.79 21.61 29.87
C ILE A 200 -94.73 21.16 30.97
N ASN A 201 -94.32 20.22 31.83
CA ASN A 201 -95.20 19.69 32.87
C ASN A 201 -95.60 20.76 33.88
N ASN A 202 -94.71 21.64 34.31
CA ASN A 202 -95.07 22.64 35.31
C ASN A 202 -95.78 23.84 34.69
N LEU A 203 -95.27 24.42 33.60
CA LEU A 203 -95.91 25.61 33.02
C LEU A 203 -97.20 25.27 32.29
N ILE A 204 -97.21 24.24 31.43
CA ILE A 204 -98.41 23.93 30.66
C ILE A 204 -99.49 23.37 31.57
N ASN A 205 -99.17 22.42 32.48
CA ASN A 205 -100.21 21.91 33.36
C ASN A 205 -100.69 22.97 34.35
N ASN A 206 -99.81 23.84 34.89
CA ASN A 206 -100.29 24.92 35.76
C ASN A 206 -101.08 25.98 34.99
N LEU A 207 -100.66 26.38 33.78
CA LEU A 207 -101.39 27.34 32.97
C LEU A 207 -102.74 26.79 32.54
N ILE A 208 -102.80 25.54 32.05
CA ILE A 208 -104.05 24.87 31.69
C ILE A 208 -104.95 24.73 32.92
N ASN A 209 -104.43 24.23 34.04
CA ASN A 209 -105.21 24.10 35.27
C ASN A 209 -105.71 25.46 35.74
N ASN A 210 -104.93 26.52 35.67
CA ASN A 210 -105.33 27.84 36.15
C ASN A 210 -106.33 28.52 35.18
N LEU A 211 -106.09 28.44 33.87
CA LEU A 211 -107.01 28.97 32.85
C LEU A 211 -108.34 28.22 32.88
N ILE A 212 -108.32 26.89 32.82
CA ILE A 212 -109.56 26.09 32.81
C ILE A 212 -110.24 26.16 34.18
N ASN A 213 -109.55 25.82 35.27
CA ASN A 213 -110.22 25.68 36.55
C ASN A 213 -110.58 27.01 37.19
N ASN A 214 -109.85 28.10 36.94
CA ASN A 214 -110.19 29.39 37.52
C ASN A 214 -110.93 30.29 36.55
N GLN A 215 -110.48 30.47 35.31
CA GLN A 215 -111.14 31.44 34.43
C GLN A 215 -112.44 30.88 33.84
N ILE A 216 -112.42 29.66 33.28
CA ILE A 216 -113.62 29.08 32.66
C ILE A 216 -114.68 28.77 33.73
N ASN A 217 -114.30 28.13 34.84
CA ASN A 217 -115.27 27.87 35.92
C ASN A 217 -115.83 29.16 36.51
N ASN A 218 -115.03 30.22 36.66
CA ASN A 218 -115.52 31.51 37.14
C ASN A 218 -116.47 32.17 36.11
N LEU A 219 -116.14 32.12 34.82
CA LEU A 219 -117.03 32.63 33.77
C LEU A 219 -118.38 31.91 33.77
N ILE A 220 -118.36 30.57 33.82
CA ILE A 220 -119.58 29.75 33.87
C ILE A 220 -120.37 30.03 35.15
N ASN A 221 -119.72 29.91 36.32
CA ASN A 221 -120.41 29.99 37.60
C ASN A 221 -120.88 31.39 37.95
N ASN A 222 -120.12 32.44 37.62
CA ASN A 222 -120.42 33.80 38.07
C ASN A 222 -120.97 34.70 36.98
N GLN A 223 -120.68 34.47 35.70
CA GLN A 223 -121.26 35.30 34.64
C GLN A 223 -122.48 34.62 34.02
N ILE A 224 -122.32 33.39 33.53
CA ILE A 224 -123.39 32.69 32.83
C ILE A 224 -124.52 32.36 33.79
N ASN A 225 -124.25 31.71 34.94
CA ASN A 225 -125.32 31.38 35.88
C ASN A 225 -126.00 32.63 36.45
N ASN A 226 -125.28 33.72 36.73
CA ASN A 226 -125.91 34.96 37.18
C ASN A 226 -126.75 35.63 36.09
N GLN A 227 -126.28 35.65 34.84
CA GLN A 227 -127.07 36.16 33.71
C GLN A 227 -128.33 35.33 33.50
N ILE A 228 -128.22 34.01 33.50
CA ILE A 228 -129.37 33.08 33.40
C ILE A 228 -130.34 33.31 34.55
N ASN A 229 -129.85 33.36 35.80
CA ASN A 229 -130.70 33.62 36.97
C ASN A 229 -131.40 34.98 36.88
N ASN A 230 -130.72 36.03 36.42
CA ASN A 230 -131.32 37.34 36.22
C ASN A 230 -132.37 37.33 35.09
N LEU A 231 -132.11 36.62 33.99
CA LEU A 231 -133.05 36.49 32.87
C LEU A 231 -134.31 35.72 33.31
N ILE A 232 -134.13 34.61 34.02
CA ILE A 232 -135.22 33.81 34.59
C ILE A 232 -136.01 34.64 35.60
N ASN A 233 -135.34 35.33 36.53
CA ASN A 233 -136.01 36.19 37.52
C ASN A 233 -136.77 37.33 36.85
N ASN A 234 -136.23 37.96 35.81
CA ASN A 234 -136.94 39.01 35.06
C ASN A 234 -138.12 38.46 34.27
N LEU A 235 -138.00 37.28 33.64
CA LEU A 235 -139.10 36.62 32.93
C LEU A 235 -140.24 36.28 33.89
N ILE A 236 -139.92 35.69 35.04
CA ILE A 236 -140.90 35.35 36.08
C ILE A 236 -141.53 36.64 36.64
N ASN A 237 -140.72 37.61 37.08
CA ASN A 237 -141.22 38.80 37.76
C ASN A 237 -141.95 39.79 36.85
N ASN A 238 -141.51 39.97 35.61
CA ASN A 238 -142.07 40.99 34.72
C ASN A 238 -142.99 40.45 33.65
N GLN A 239 -142.82 39.21 33.18
CA GLN A 239 -143.72 38.66 32.15
C GLN A 239 -144.79 37.79 32.77
N ILE A 240 -144.41 36.78 33.56
CA ILE A 240 -145.37 35.84 34.12
C ILE A 240 -146.27 36.53 35.16
N ASN A 241 -145.72 37.28 36.11
CA ASN A 241 -146.54 38.00 37.10
C ASN A 241 -147.43 39.06 36.45
N ASN A 242 -147.00 39.73 35.38
CA ASN A 242 -147.84 40.66 34.64
C ASN A 242 -148.95 39.94 33.86
N LEU A 243 -148.68 38.77 33.29
CA LEU A 243 -149.70 37.94 32.63
C LEU A 243 -150.73 37.45 33.65
N ILE A 244 -150.28 36.96 34.81
CA ILE A 244 -151.14 36.55 35.92
C ILE A 244 -151.97 37.74 36.43
N ASN A 245 -151.36 38.90 36.64
CA ASN A 245 -152.07 40.11 37.05
C ASN A 245 -153.10 40.56 36.00
N ASN A 246 -152.80 40.48 34.71
CA ASN A 246 -153.75 40.80 33.64
C ASN A 246 -154.92 39.79 33.61
N LEU A 247 -154.66 38.50 33.80
CA LEU A 247 -155.70 37.47 33.88
C LEU A 247 -156.58 37.61 35.12
N ILE A 248 -156.03 38.05 36.27
CA ILE A 248 -156.78 38.28 37.52
C ILE A 248 -157.60 39.58 37.45
N ASN A 249 -157.03 40.66 36.90
CA ASN A 249 -157.64 41.99 36.91
C ASN A 249 -158.55 42.28 35.70
N ASN A 250 -158.50 41.46 34.64
CA ASN A 250 -159.41 41.49 33.49
C ASN A 250 -159.92 40.06 33.19
N PRO A 251 -160.86 39.52 33.98
CA PRO A 251 -161.58 38.33 33.57
C PRO A 251 -162.46 38.69 32.37
N ASP A 252 -162.16 38.10 31.20
CA ASP A 252 -163.02 38.19 30.01
C ASP A 252 -164.48 37.83 30.38
N PRO A 253 -165.50 38.48 29.79
CA PRO A 253 -166.90 38.08 29.95
C PRO A 253 -167.22 36.68 29.41
#